data_AF-A0A0H4A0Y4-F1
#
_entry.id   AF-A0A0H4A0Y4-F1
#
_cell.length_a   1.000
_cell.length_b   1.000
_cell.length_c   1.000
_cell.angle_alpha   90.00
_cell.angle_beta   90.00
_cell.angle_gamma   90.00
#
_symmetry.space_group_name_H-M   'P 1'
#
loop_
_entity.id
_entity.type
_entity.pdbx_description
1 polymer ?
#
loop_
_entity_poly.entity_id
_entity_poly.type
_entity_poly.pdbx_seq_one_letter_code
_entity_poly.pdbx_strand_id
1 'polypeptide(L)'
;AVAELNEGETVLDLGSGGGIDVILSAKRVGETGIAYGLDMTDEMLALARRNAEEAGVRNAIFLKGLIEEIPLPADSVDVVISNCVVNLSTDKAAVLAEISRVLKPGGR
;
A
#
# COMPACT_ATOMS: atom_id res chain seq x y z
N ALA A 1 5.75 12.29 9.82
CA ALA A 1 5.75 11.19 10.83
C ALA A 1 5.54 9.89 10.07
N VAL A 2 6.29 8.83 10.38
CA VAL A 2 6.04 7.49 9.81
C VAL A 2 4.90 6.88 10.62
N ALA A 3 3.88 6.30 9.97
CA ALA A 3 2.81 5.61 10.67
C ALA A 3 3.41 4.55 11.62
N GLU A 4 2.90 4.46 12.85
CA GLU A 4 3.35 3.44 13.79
C GLU A 4 2.79 2.09 13.34
N LEU A 5 3.57 1.24 12.67
CA LEU A 5 3.13 -0.08 12.23
C LEU A 5 3.46 -1.16 13.26
N ASN A 6 2.54 -2.11 13.43
CA ASN A 6 2.62 -3.23 14.35
C ASN A 6 2.77 -4.58 13.62
N GLU A 7 3.33 -5.57 14.31
CA GLU A 7 3.46 -6.94 13.77
C GLU A 7 2.10 -7.54 13.45
N GLY A 8 1.99 -8.22 12.30
CA GLY A 8 0.76 -8.85 11.81
C GLY A 8 -0.21 -7.90 11.09
N GLU A 9 0.04 -6.59 11.07
CA GLU A 9 -0.83 -5.64 10.37
C GLU A 9 -0.77 -5.83 8.84
N THR A 10 -1.90 -5.55 8.20
CA THR A 10 -2.01 -5.38 6.74
C THR A 10 -1.93 -3.91 6.38
N VAL A 11 -0.94 -3.54 5.57
CA VAL A 11 -0.66 -2.15 5.16
C VAL A 11 -0.94 -1.98 3.68
N LEU A 12 -1.48 -0.84 3.27
CA LEU A 12 -1.61 -0.43 1.86
C LEU A 12 -0.90 0.91 1.64
N ASP A 13 0.04 0.94 0.71
CA ASP A 13 0.68 2.15 0.20
C ASP A 13 0.05 2.58 -1.13
N LEU A 14 -0.50 3.79 -1.15
CA LEU A 14 -1.09 4.38 -2.34
C LEU A 14 -0.01 5.11 -3.14
N GLY A 15 0.16 4.71 -4.41
CA GLY A 15 1.16 5.27 -5.30
C GLY A 15 2.57 4.79 -4.96
N SER A 16 2.75 3.47 -4.85
CA SER A 16 3.95 2.88 -4.27
C SER A 16 5.24 3.11 -5.07
N GLY A 17 5.15 3.50 -6.34
CA GLY A 17 6.31 3.72 -7.21
C GLY A 17 7.24 2.52 -7.21
N GLY A 18 8.54 2.75 -6.99
CA GLY A 18 9.56 1.70 -6.86
C GLY A 18 9.49 0.87 -5.58
N GLY A 19 8.48 1.05 -4.72
CA GLY A 19 8.14 0.14 -3.63
C GLY A 19 8.93 0.31 -2.33
N ILE A 20 9.70 1.39 -2.15
CA ILE A 20 10.55 1.59 -0.96
C ILE A 20 9.71 1.54 0.34
N ASP A 21 8.63 2.31 0.41
CA ASP A 21 7.80 2.39 1.61
C ASP A 21 7.04 1.07 1.88
N VAL A 22 6.64 0.35 0.83
CA VAL A 22 6.04 -1.00 0.93
C VAL A 22 7.03 -2.00 1.50
N ILE A 23 8.28 -2.00 1.01
CA ILE A 23 9.33 -2.93 1.46
C ILE A 23 9.68 -2.65 2.93
N LEU A 24 9.78 -1.38 3.33
CA LEU A 24 10.02 -1.00 4.72
C LEU A 24 8.83 -1.40 5.62
N SER A 25 7.60 -1.20 5.15
CA SER A 25 6.39 -1.58 5.87
C SER A 25 6.32 -3.10 6.05
N ALA A 26 6.57 -3.88 5.00
CA ALA A 26 6.61 -5.33 5.01
C ALA A 26 7.60 -5.90 6.03
N LYS A 27 8.79 -5.28 6.15
CA LYS A 27 9.78 -5.64 7.18
C LYS A 27 9.27 -5.34 8.60
N ARG A 28 8.54 -4.24 8.78
CA ARG A 28 8.07 -3.78 10.09
C ARG A 28 6.87 -4.57 10.62
N VAL A 29 5.96 -4.99 9.74
CA VAL A 29 4.82 -5.82 10.12
C VAL A 29 5.16 -7.30 10.30
N GLY A 30 6.41 -7.69 10.04
CA GLY A 30 6.92 -9.04 10.31
C GLY A 30 6.35 -10.10 9.36
N GLU A 31 6.71 -11.36 9.60
CA GLU A 31 6.38 -12.49 8.71
C GLU A 31 4.88 -12.82 8.65
N THR A 32 4.11 -12.40 9.65
CA THR A 32 2.66 -12.61 9.76
C THR A 32 1.85 -11.47 9.16
N GLY A 33 2.48 -10.31 8.93
CA GLY A 33 1.86 -9.15 8.30
C GLY A 33 2.12 -9.09 6.79
N ILE A 34 1.42 -8.19 6.11
CA ILE A 34 1.49 -8.01 4.66
C ILE A 34 1.52 -6.51 4.34
N ALA A 35 2.34 -6.10 3.38
CA ALA A 35 2.27 -4.75 2.81
C ALA A 35 1.92 -4.80 1.33
N TYR A 36 0.87 -4.10 0.95
CA TYR A 36 0.45 -3.90 -0.43
C TYR A 36 1.00 -2.57 -0.95
N GLY A 37 1.50 -2.57 -2.19
CA GLY A 37 1.77 -1.36 -2.96
C GLY A 37 0.83 -1.26 -4.14
N LEU A 38 0.15 -0.13 -4.28
CA LEU A 38 -0.73 0.16 -5.42
C LEU A 38 -0.08 1.19 -6.34
N ASP A 39 0.11 0.86 -7.61
CA ASP A 39 0.60 1.79 -8.63
C ASP A 39 -0.10 1.52 -9.97
N MET A 40 -0.26 2.55 -10.80
CA MET A 40 -0.96 2.45 -12.09
C MET A 40 -0.05 1.97 -13.22
N THR A 41 1.27 2.14 -13.07
CA THR A 41 2.22 1.95 -14.17
C THR A 41 2.92 0.59 -14.09
N ASP A 42 2.97 -0.14 -15.22
CA ASP A 42 3.67 -1.43 -15.28
C ASP A 42 5.17 -1.29 -14.98
N GLU A 43 5.77 -0.17 -15.37
CA GLU A 43 7.18 0.12 -15.14
C GLU A 43 7.52 0.22 -13.65
N MET A 44 6.77 0.99 -12.87
CA MET A 44 6.99 1.11 -11.42
C MET A 44 6.74 -0.22 -10.72
N LEU A 45 5.69 -0.95 -11.09
CA LEU A 45 5.41 -2.27 -10.52
C LEU A 45 6.51 -3.29 -10.83
N ALA A 46 7.07 -3.26 -12.04
CA ALA A 46 8.22 -4.11 -12.39
C ALA A 46 9.47 -3.75 -11.58
N LEU A 47 9.74 -2.45 -11.40
CA LEU A 47 10.84 -1.98 -10.55
C LEU A 47 10.65 -2.39 -9.09
N ALA A 48 9.44 -2.20 -8.54
CA ALA A 48 9.12 -2.51 -7.15
C ALA A 48 9.25 -4.00 -6.84
N ARG A 49 8.81 -4.88 -7.76
CA ARG A 49 8.99 -6.33 -7.62
C ARG A 49 10.47 -6.74 -7.59
N ARG A 50 11.30 -6.16 -8.46
CA ARG A 50 12.75 -6.40 -8.43
C ARG A 50 13.37 -5.94 -7.11
N ASN A 51 13.01 -4.74 -6.65
CA ASN A 51 13.52 -4.20 -5.38
C ASN A 51 13.13 -5.07 -4.18
N ALA A 52 11.90 -5.61 -4.16
CA ALA A 52 11.46 -6.51 -3.09
C ALA A 52 12.20 -7.85 -3.11
N GLU A 53 12.45 -8.40 -4.30
CA GLU A 53 13.26 -9.62 -4.49
C GLU A 53 14.71 -9.40 -4.00
N GLU A 54 15.37 -8.32 -4.43
CA GLU A 54 16.71 -7.95 -3.98
C GLU A 54 16.78 -7.71 -2.47
N ALA A 55 15.71 -7.18 -1.88
CA ALA A 55 15.59 -6.96 -0.45
C ALA A 55 15.25 -8.25 0.36
N GLY A 56 14.97 -9.36 -0.31
CA GLY A 56 14.59 -10.64 0.32
C GLY A 56 13.22 -10.61 1.03
N VAL A 57 12.34 -9.68 0.64
CA VAL A 57 11.03 -9.48 1.28
C VAL A 57 9.95 -10.20 0.47
N ARG A 58 9.23 -11.12 1.12
CA ARG A 58 8.20 -11.96 0.46
C ARG A 58 6.76 -11.53 0.73
N ASN A 59 6.56 -10.72 1.76
CA ASN A 59 5.24 -10.22 2.18
C ASN A 59 4.95 -8.79 1.67
N ALA A 60 5.69 -8.33 0.66
CA ALA A 60 5.40 -7.13 -0.12
C ALA A 60 4.70 -7.52 -1.43
N ILE A 61 3.47 -7.05 -1.65
CA ILE A 61 2.62 -7.44 -2.79
C ILE A 61 2.25 -6.20 -3.60
N PHE A 62 2.57 -6.20 -4.90
CA PHE A 62 2.35 -5.04 -5.78
C PHE A 62 1.16 -5.25 -6.72
N LEU A 63 0.15 -4.41 -6.55
CA LEU A 63 -1.13 -4.42 -7.26
C LEU A 63 -1.15 -3.31 -8.31
N LYS A 64 -1.72 -3.62 -9.48
CA LYS A 64 -1.96 -2.64 -10.54
C LYS A 64 -3.34 -2.03 -10.38
N GLY A 65 -3.44 -0.71 -10.39
CA GLY A 65 -4.72 -0.01 -10.35
C GLY A 65 -4.57 1.49 -10.09
N LEU A 66 -5.71 2.16 -10.03
CA LEU A 66 -5.82 3.57 -9.65
C LEU A 66 -6.15 3.68 -8.16
N ILE A 67 -5.75 4.78 -7.53
CA ILE A 67 -6.03 4.99 -6.10
C ILE A 67 -7.50 5.37 -5.84
N GLU A 68 -8.23 5.68 -6.90
CA GLU A 68 -9.68 5.87 -6.96
C GLU A 68 -10.47 4.54 -7.09
N GLU A 69 -9.79 3.42 -7.33
CA GLU A 69 -10.40 2.09 -7.50
C GLU A 69 -9.44 1.01 -6.97
N ILE A 70 -9.39 0.87 -5.64
CA ILE A 70 -8.43 0.01 -4.95
C ILE A 70 -8.86 -1.45 -5.13
N PRO A 71 -8.02 -2.32 -5.72
CA PRO A 71 -8.36 -3.71 -6.01
C PRO A 71 -8.23 -4.63 -4.77
N LEU A 72 -8.77 -4.19 -3.64
CA LEU A 72 -8.83 -4.93 -2.38
C LEU A 72 -10.28 -4.96 -1.84
N PRO A 73 -10.65 -6.00 -1.07
CA PRO A 73 -11.96 -6.08 -0.42
C PRO A 73 -12.22 -4.92 0.55
N ALA A 74 -13.47 -4.74 0.96
CA ALA A 74 -13.78 -3.86 2.07
C ALA A 74 -13.26 -4.45 3.39
N ASP A 75 -13.00 -3.60 4.39
CA ASP A 75 -12.58 -4.00 5.74
C ASP A 75 -11.39 -4.99 5.75
N SER A 76 -10.39 -4.80 4.88
CA SER A 76 -9.27 -5.74 4.71
C SER A 76 -7.91 -5.19 5.14
N VAL A 77 -7.77 -3.88 5.32
CA VAL A 77 -6.50 -3.19 5.58
C VAL A 77 -6.53 -2.57 6.99
N ASP A 78 -5.43 -2.70 7.74
CA ASP A 78 -5.28 -2.08 9.07
C ASP A 78 -4.74 -0.64 8.95
N VAL A 79 -3.85 -0.39 7.98
CA VAL A 79 -3.18 0.90 7.79
C VAL A 79 -3.11 1.28 6.32
N VAL A 80 -3.56 2.50 5.97
CA VAL A 80 -3.28 3.10 4.66
C VAL A 80 -2.23 4.19 4.81
N ILE A 81 -1.17 4.10 4.01
CA ILE A 81 -0.15 5.14 3.89
C ILE A 81 -0.15 5.72 2.47
N SER A 82 0.28 6.96 2.36
CA SER A 82 0.46 7.63 1.08
C SER A 82 1.47 8.75 1.22
N ASN A 83 2.34 8.88 0.22
CA ASN A 83 3.27 10.00 0.13
C ASN A 83 2.95 10.87 -1.09
N CYS A 84 2.31 12.02 -0.86
CA CYS A 84 1.99 13.07 -1.84
C CYS A 84 1.08 12.70 -3.03
N VAL A 85 0.75 11.43 -3.30
CA VAL A 85 -0.01 11.07 -4.51
C VAL A 85 -1.49 11.46 -4.47
N VAL A 86 -2.10 11.53 -3.28
CA VAL A 86 -3.50 11.99 -3.13
C VAL A 86 -3.68 13.42 -3.66
N ASN A 87 -2.64 14.25 -3.60
CA ASN A 87 -2.69 15.61 -4.12
C ASN A 87 -2.86 15.65 -5.65
N LEU A 88 -2.35 14.64 -6.34
CA LEU A 88 -2.35 14.53 -7.80
C LEU A 88 -3.65 13.92 -8.34
N SER A 89 -4.44 13.26 -7.48
CA SER A 89 -5.76 12.75 -7.88
C SER A 89 -6.70 13.89 -8.28
N THR A 90 -7.43 13.68 -9.38
CA THR A 90 -8.49 14.57 -9.86
C THR A 90 -9.81 14.35 -9.12
N ASP A 91 -10.01 13.18 -8.50
CA ASP A 91 -11.19 12.83 -7.70
C ASP A 91 -10.81 12.40 -6.29
N LYS A 92 -10.49 13.39 -5.46
CA LYS A 92 -10.13 13.17 -4.05
C LYS A 92 -11.25 12.55 -3.24
N ALA A 93 -12.51 12.75 -3.62
CA ALA A 93 -13.64 12.17 -2.93
C ALA A 93 -13.69 10.65 -3.16
N ALA A 94 -13.46 10.20 -4.40
CA ALA A 94 -13.33 8.78 -4.72
C ALA A 94 -12.15 8.13 -3.96
N VAL A 95 -10.98 8.78 -3.93
CA VAL A 95 -9.83 8.27 -3.16
C VAL A 95 -10.16 8.10 -1.68
N LEU A 96 -10.74 9.13 -1.04
CA LEU A 96 -11.09 9.05 0.38
C LEU A 96 -12.18 8.00 0.66
N ALA A 97 -13.14 7.83 -0.27
CA ALA A 97 -14.16 6.78 -0.17
C ALA A 97 -13.55 5.38 -0.25
N GLU A 98 -12.60 5.15 -1.17
CA GLU A 98 -11.90 3.88 -1.30
C GLU A 98 -10.99 3.58 -0.11
N ILE A 99 -10.28 4.58 0.41
CA ILE A 99 -9.51 4.45 1.67
C ILE A 99 -10.44 4.03 2.80
N SER A 100 -11.58 4.70 2.96
CA SER A 100 -12.55 4.35 4.00
C SER A 100 -13.15 2.96 3.79
N ARG A 101 -13.32 2.51 2.54
CA ARG A 101 -13.91 1.21 2.23
C ARG A 101 -12.96 0.08 2.60
N VAL A 102 -11.67 0.19 2.26
CA VAL A 102 -10.70 -0.88 2.45
C VAL A 102 -10.18 -0.98 3.89
N LEU A 103 -10.24 0.10 4.66
CA LEU A 103 -9.87 0.11 6.07
C LEU A 103 -10.85 -0.72 6.90
N LYS A 104 -10.32 -1.58 7.76
CA LYS A 104 -11.09 -2.27 8.81
C LYS A 104 -11.68 -1.25 9.79
N PRO A 105 -12.73 -1.62 10.56
CA PRO A 105 -13.16 -0.81 11.70
C PRO A 105 -12.00 -0.59 12.68
N GLY A 106 -11.64 0.68 12.92
CA GLY A 106 -10.50 1.06 13.75
C GLY A 106 -9.14 1.10 13.02
N GLY A 107 -9.11 0.80 11.73
CA GLY A 107 -7.97 1.06 10.86
C GLY A 107 -7.71 2.56 10.69
N ARG A 108 -6.52 2.89 10.18
CA ARG A 108 -6.04 4.28 10.10
C ARG A 108 -5.39 4.63 8.77
#